data_AF-A0A3B9BRY7-F1
#
_entry.id   AF-A0A3B9BRY7-F1
#
_cell.length_a   1.000
_cell.length_b   1.000
_cell.length_c   1.000
_cell.angle_alpha   90.00
_cell.angle_beta   90.00
_cell.angle_gamma   90.00
#
_symmetry.space_group_name_H-M   'P 1'
#
loop_
_entity.id
_entity.type
_entity.pdbx_description
1 polymer ?
#
loop_
_entity_poly.entity_id
_entity_poly.type
_entity_poly.pdbx_seq_one_letter_code
_entity_poly.pdbx_strand_id
1 'polypeptide(L)'
;MAHHSDPKMNSLARFYHLTSRKRAMTVMLGGLTLSCAFVFGYDGFYQKHEKVEIANIFGFYAYYGFAGFTFIIFAALFLRKIIKRREDFYGDQDVNAEEPPEHMLERKDL
;
A
#
# COMPACT_ATOMS: atom_id res chain seq x y z
N MET A 1 13.92 -6.46 31.38
CA MET A 1 12.96 -5.46 30.88
C MET A 1 13.75 -4.32 30.24
N ALA A 2 14.06 -4.43 28.94
CA ALA A 2 14.83 -3.40 28.24
C ALA A 2 13.88 -2.28 27.78
N HIS A 3 13.92 -1.16 28.49
CA HIS A 3 13.22 0.06 28.09
C HIS A 3 14.02 0.73 26.97
N HIS A 4 13.78 0.33 25.73
CA HIS A 4 14.36 0.99 24.55
C HIS A 4 13.78 2.41 24.47
N SER A 5 14.56 3.40 24.90
CA SER A 5 14.22 4.80 24.71
C SER A 5 14.09 5.08 23.22
N ASP A 6 12.92 5.55 22.78
CA ASP A 6 12.67 5.89 21.38
C ASP A 6 13.73 6.90 20.90
N PRO A 7 14.46 6.60 19.80
CA PRO A 7 15.42 7.54 19.26
C PRO A 7 14.70 8.86 18.93
N LYS A 8 15.36 10.01 19.12
CA LYS A 8 14.83 11.32 18.70
C LYS A 8 14.67 11.31 17.18
N MET A 9 13.50 10.93 16.70
CA MET A 9 13.19 10.81 15.27
C MET A 9 12.96 12.19 14.66
N ASN A 10 13.66 12.46 13.55
CA ASN A 10 13.38 13.61 12.70
C ASN A 10 11.99 13.48 12.02
N SER A 11 11.46 14.58 11.49
CA SER A 11 10.11 14.63 10.89
C SER A 11 9.92 13.54 9.81
N LEU A 12 10.96 13.31 9.01
CA LEU A 12 10.96 12.31 7.94
C LEU A 12 10.88 10.88 8.46
N ALA A 13 11.66 10.52 9.48
CA ALA A 13 11.60 9.19 10.09
C ALA A 13 10.22 8.90 10.68
N ARG A 14 9.56 9.92 11.26
CA ARG A 14 8.20 9.78 11.80
C ARG A 14 7.17 9.51 10.71
N PHE A 15 7.33 10.14 9.54
CA PHE A 15 6.47 9.91 8.39
C PHE A 15 6.61 8.50 7.82
N TYR A 16 7.85 8.01 7.65
CA TYR A 16 8.10 6.62 7.22
C TYR A 16 7.57 5.59 8.23
N HIS A 17 7.67 5.88 9.53
CA HIS A 17 7.16 4.96 10.55
C HIS A 17 5.62 4.99 10.67
N LEU A 18 4.98 6.06 10.18
CA LEU A 18 3.53 6.14 10.05
C LEU A 18 3.04 5.26 8.89
N THR A 19 3.73 5.28 7.74
CA THR A 19 3.39 4.49 6.55
C THR A 19 3.69 2.99 6.71
N SER A 20 4.65 2.63 7.56
CA SER A 20 5.00 1.22 7.87
C SER A 20 4.01 0.52 8.82
N ARG A 21 3.10 1.26 9.46
CA ARG A 21 2.15 0.70 10.43
C ARG A 21 0.99 -0.01 9.72
N LYS A 22 0.49 -1.13 10.25
CA LYS A 22 -0.69 -1.86 9.71
C LYS A 22 -1.92 -0.95 9.49
N ARG A 23 -2.01 0.16 10.24
CA ARG A 23 -3.07 1.17 10.16
C ARG A 23 -2.96 2.12 8.95
N ALA A 24 -1.78 2.24 8.33
CA ALA A 24 -1.55 3.13 7.18
C ALA A 24 -2.44 2.77 5.99
N MET A 25 -2.62 1.48 5.73
CA MET A 25 -3.50 0.98 4.67
C MET A 25 -4.95 1.44 4.88
N THR A 26 -5.49 1.33 6.10
CA THR A 26 -6.85 1.79 6.42
C THR A 26 -7.01 3.30 6.25
N VAL A 27 -5.97 4.08 6.59
CA VAL A 27 -5.98 5.54 6.41
C VAL A 27 -5.96 5.92 4.93
N MET A 28 -5.12 5.26 4.12
CA MET A 28 -5.07 5.49 2.67
C MET A 28 -6.40 5.14 2.00
N LEU A 29 -6.99 4.00 2.36
CA LEU A 29 -8.30 3.59 1.84
C LEU A 29 -9.39 4.56 2.30
N GLY A 30 -9.37 4.99 3.56
CA GLY A 30 -10.29 6.00 4.07
C GLY A 30 -10.17 7.34 3.35
N GLY A 31 -8.94 7.78 3.05
CA GLY A 31 -8.68 9.00 2.28
C GLY A 31 -9.23 8.93 0.84
N LEU A 32 -9.06 7.79 0.18
CA LEU A 32 -9.65 7.55 -1.15
C LEU A 32 -11.18 7.53 -1.11
N THR A 33 -11.77 6.86 -0.11
CA THR A 33 -13.23 6.84 0.06
C THR A 33 -13.77 8.25 0.30
N LEU A 34 -13.06 9.04 1.12
CA LEU A 34 -13.44 10.43 1.40
C LEU A 34 -13.34 11.33 0.17
N SER A 35 -12.28 11.18 -0.64
CA SER A 35 -12.15 11.96 -1.87
C SER A 35 -13.21 11.58 -2.91
N CYS A 36 -13.56 10.29 -3.04
CA CYS A 36 -14.67 9.87 -3.89
C CYS A 36 -16.01 10.44 -3.41
N ALA A 37 -16.29 10.39 -2.11
CA ALA A 37 -17.51 10.96 -1.54
C ALA A 37 -17.59 12.48 -1.75
N PHE A 38 -16.45 13.18 -1.64
CA PHE A 38 -16.37 14.62 -1.90
C PHE A 38 -16.71 14.95 -3.37
N VAL A 39 -16.10 14.24 -4.32
CA VAL A 39 -16.38 14.43 -5.75
C VAL A 39 -17.83 14.08 -6.09
N PHE A 40 -18.35 13.01 -5.50
CA PHE A 40 -19.76 12.62 -5.65
C PHE A 40 -20.73 13.68 -5.13
N GLY A 41 -20.42 14.29 -3.98
CA GLY A 41 -21.19 15.42 -3.45
C GLY A 41 -21.14 16.64 -4.37
N TYR A 42 -19.96 16.95 -4.92
CA TYR A 42 -19.77 18.05 -5.87
C TYR A 42 -20.56 17.86 -7.18
N ASP A 43 -20.74 16.60 -7.60
CA ASP A 43 -21.46 16.25 -8.83
C ASP A 43 -22.94 16.70 -8.80
N GLY A 44 -23.54 16.82 -7.61
CA GLY A 44 -24.91 17.33 -7.45
C GLY A 44 -25.06 18.84 -7.54
N PHE A 45 -23.98 19.59 -7.35
CA PHE A 45 -23.99 21.04 -7.45
C PHE A 45 -23.64 21.55 -8.86
N TYR A 46 -23.05 20.71 -9.70
CA TYR A 46 -22.54 21.12 -11.02
C TYR A 46 -23.37 20.50 -12.15
N GLN A 47 -24.07 21.33 -12.93
CA GLN A 47 -24.70 20.88 -14.17
C GLN A 47 -23.63 20.62 -15.22
N LYS A 48 -23.42 19.34 -15.56
CA LYS A 48 -22.49 18.96 -16.62
C LYS A 48 -23.13 19.18 -17.99
N HIS A 49 -22.39 19.81 -18.89
CA HIS A 49 -22.74 19.93 -20.31
C HIS A 49 -21.87 18.96 -21.13
N GLU A 50 -21.89 17.69 -20.78
CA GLU A 50 -21.10 16.70 -21.52
C GLU A 50 -21.80 16.25 -22.79
N LYS A 51 -21.02 16.16 -23.87
CA LYS A 51 -21.48 15.71 -25.19
C LYS A 51 -21.69 14.20 -25.27
N VAL A 52 -21.23 13.46 -24.24
CA VAL A 52 -21.31 12.01 -24.15
C VAL A 52 -22.34 11.67 -23.08
N GLU A 53 -23.44 11.01 -23.47
CA GLU A 53 -24.59 10.74 -22.59
C GLU A 53 -24.20 9.97 -21.31
N ILE A 54 -23.24 9.05 -21.42
CA ILE A 54 -22.73 8.24 -20.30
C ILE A 54 -22.03 9.08 -19.22
N ALA A 55 -21.45 10.22 -19.59
CA ALA A 55 -20.73 11.06 -18.64
C ALA A 55 -21.63 12.07 -17.90
N ASN A 56 -22.89 12.22 -18.35
CA ASN A 56 -23.94 12.93 -17.62
C ASN A 56 -24.58 12.07 -16.51
N ILE A 57 -24.18 10.80 -16.39
CA ILE A 57 -24.64 9.96 -15.28
C ILE A 57 -24.13 10.56 -13.96
N PHE A 58 -25.04 10.69 -13.00
CA PHE A 58 -24.74 11.20 -11.68
C PHE A 58 -23.64 10.38 -11.00
N GLY A 59 -22.58 11.05 -10.57
CA GLY A 59 -21.43 10.43 -9.91
C GLY A 59 -20.46 9.70 -10.85
N PHE A 60 -20.57 9.86 -12.18
CA PHE A 60 -19.73 9.15 -13.16
C PHE A 60 -18.24 9.20 -12.82
N TYR A 61 -17.70 10.38 -12.49
CA TYR A 61 -16.28 10.55 -12.16
C TYR A 61 -15.87 9.89 -10.85
N ALA A 62 -16.76 9.85 -9.85
CA ALA A 62 -16.48 9.16 -8.59
C ALA A 62 -16.37 7.65 -8.81
N TYR A 63 -17.31 7.07 -9.56
CA TYR A 63 -17.26 5.64 -9.92
C TYR A 63 -16.06 5.31 -10.81
N TYR A 64 -15.79 6.13 -11.83
CA TYR A 64 -14.69 5.91 -12.76
C TYR A 64 -13.32 5.99 -12.05
N GLY A 65 -13.11 7.00 -11.21
CA GLY A 65 -11.88 7.14 -10.42
C GLY A 65 -11.68 6.00 -9.43
N PHE A 66 -12.73 5.63 -8.70
CA PHE A 66 -12.69 4.49 -7.77
C PHE A 66 -12.38 3.19 -8.50
N ALA A 67 -13.11 2.88 -9.57
CA ALA A 67 -12.93 1.66 -10.35
C ALA A 67 -11.52 1.60 -10.97
N GLY A 68 -11.02 2.70 -11.53
CA GLY A 68 -9.67 2.78 -12.09
C GLY A 68 -8.58 2.52 -11.05
N PHE A 69 -8.69 3.12 -9.87
CA PHE A 69 -7.72 2.90 -8.79
C PHE A 69 -7.77 1.47 -8.25
N THR A 70 -8.97 0.95 -7.98
CA THR A 70 -9.17 -0.45 -7.57
C THR A 70 -8.58 -1.41 -8.60
N PHE A 71 -8.82 -1.17 -9.89
CA PHE A 71 -8.27 -1.98 -10.98
C PHE A 71 -6.74 -2.01 -10.95
N ILE A 72 -6.06 -0.86 -10.81
CA ILE A 72 -4.59 -0.81 -10.75
C ILE A 72 -4.05 -1.60 -9.55
N ILE A 73 -4.69 -1.53 -8.38
CA ILE A 73 -4.27 -2.33 -7.21
C ILE A 73 -4.38 -3.83 -7.52
N PHE A 74 -5.51 -4.28 -8.06
CA PHE A 74 -5.68 -5.68 -8.43
C PHE A 74 -4.69 -6.11 -9.52
N ALA A 75 -4.45 -5.27 -10.52
CA ALA A 75 -3.46 -5.53 -11.56
C ALA A 75 -2.05 -5.67 -10.98
N ALA A 76 -1.65 -4.80 -10.04
CA ALA A 76 -0.36 -4.90 -9.36
C ALA A 76 -0.25 -6.17 -8.50
N LEU A 77 -1.31 -6.55 -7.80
CA LEU A 77 -1.36 -7.80 -7.03
C LEU A 77 -1.27 -9.04 -7.93
N PHE A 78 -1.94 -9.01 -9.08
CA PHE A 78 -1.88 -10.08 -10.07
C PHE A 78 -0.49 -10.17 -10.70
N LEU A 79 0.08 -9.03 -11.11
CA LEU A 79 1.43 -8.96 -11.64
C LEU A 79 2.47 -9.43 -10.62
N ARG A 80 2.29 -9.09 -9.34
CA ARG A 80 3.14 -9.58 -8.26
C ARG A 80 3.16 -11.11 -8.19
N LYS A 81 2.03 -11.78 -8.40
CA LYS A 81 1.98 -13.26 -8.43
C LYS A 81 2.72 -13.83 -9.64
N ILE A 82 2.61 -13.18 -10.80
CA ILE A 82 3.30 -13.61 -12.03
C ILE A 82 4.81 -13.41 -11.92
N ILE A 83 5.24 -12.24 -11.44
CA ILE A 83 6.66 -11.88 -11.33
C ILE A 83 7.31 -12.57 -10.12
N LYS A 84 6.53 -13.06 -9.14
CA LYS A 84 7.09 -13.64 -7.90
C LYS A 84 8.12 -14.71 -8.25
N ARG A 85 9.37 -14.39 -7.95
CA ARG A 85 10.52 -15.27 -8.13
C ARG A 85 10.50 -16.34 -7.05
N ARG A 86 10.96 -17.55 -7.40
CA ARG A 86 11.15 -18.62 -6.44
C ARG A 86 12.26 -18.25 -5.45
N GLU A 87 12.09 -18.65 -4.20
CA GLU A 87 13.01 -18.31 -3.10
C GLU A 87 14.37 -18.99 -3.27
N ASP A 88 14.42 -20.08 -4.04
CA ASP A 88 15.60 -20.90 -4.34
C ASP A 88 16.32 -20.52 -5.64
N PHE A 89 15.98 -19.41 -6.30
CA PHE A 89 16.48 -19.17 -7.66
C PHE A 89 18.00 -19.02 -7.76
N TYR A 90 18.67 -18.50 -6.72
CA TYR A 90 20.14 -18.47 -6.68
C TYR A 90 20.75 -19.77 -6.12
N GLY A 91 19.93 -20.65 -5.56
CA GLY A 91 20.34 -21.95 -5.02
C GLY A 91 21.55 -21.86 -4.10
N ASP A 92 22.45 -22.83 -4.23
CA ASP A 92 23.70 -22.93 -3.44
C ASP A 92 24.72 -21.81 -3.74
N GLN A 93 24.43 -20.92 -4.70
CA GLN A 93 25.28 -19.77 -5.04
C GLN A 93 24.78 -18.46 -4.39
N ASP A 94 23.76 -18.51 -3.53
CA ASP A 94 23.31 -17.33 -2.79
C ASP A 94 24.30 -16.99 -1.67
N VAL A 95 24.73 -15.72 -1.60
CA VAL A 95 25.59 -15.21 -0.52
C VAL A 95 24.94 -15.33 0.86
N ASN A 96 23.62 -15.51 0.91
CA ASN A 96 22.86 -15.73 2.13
C ASN A 96 22.57 -17.23 2.41
N ALA A 97 23.01 -18.15 1.54
CA ALA A 97 22.92 -19.60 1.76
C ALA A 97 24.03 -20.13 2.68
N GLU A 98 24.94 -19.26 3.14
CA GLU A 98 25.95 -19.62 4.14
C GLU A 98 25.27 -19.97 5.47
N GLU A 99 25.57 -21.18 5.97
CA GLU A 99 25.14 -21.60 7.30
C GLU A 99 25.78 -20.66 8.33
N PRO A 100 25.00 -19.88 9.11
CA PRO A 100 25.55 -18.90 10.02
C PRO A 100 26.45 -19.59 11.04
N PRO A 101 27.68 -19.11 11.26
CA PRO A 101 28.61 -19.79 12.13
C PRO A 101 28.09 -19.78 13.58
N GLU A 102 28.20 -20.90 14.29
CA GLU A 102 27.51 -21.13 15.58
C GLU A 102 27.74 -20.04 16.64
N HIS A 103 28.85 -19.32 16.59
CA HIS A 103 29.17 -18.23 17.52
C HIS A 103 28.29 -16.98 17.34
N MET A 104 27.53 -16.87 16.24
CA MET A 104 26.57 -15.81 15.96
C MET A 104 25.14 -16.20 16.37
N LEU A 105 24.91 -17.47 16.73
CA LEU A 105 23.60 -17.98 17.12
C LEU A 105 23.45 -17.85 18.64
N GLU A 106 22.77 -16.80 19.08
CA GLU A 106 22.36 -16.66 20.48
C GLU A 106 21.23 -17.66 20.78
N ARG A 107 21.61 -18.91 21.09
CA ARG A 107 20.66 -19.95 21.49
C ARG A 107 20.08 -19.56 22.84
N LYS A 108 18.80 -19.18 22.87
CA LYS A 108 18.04 -19.11 24.11
C LYS A 108 17.76 -20.53 24.56
N ASP A 109 18.50 -20.95 25.58
CA ASP A 109 18.19 -22.16 26.33
C ASP A 109 16.77 -21.98 26.91
N LEU A 110 15.86 -22.88 26.51
CA LEU A 110 14.46 -22.92 26.97
C LEU A 110 14.36 -23.45 28.40
#